data_AF-A0A937VUQ7-F1
#
_entry.id   AF-A0A937VUQ7-F1
#
_cell.length_a   1.000
_cell.length_b   1.000
_cell.length_c   1.000
_cell.angle_alpha   90.00
_cell.angle_beta   90.00
_cell.angle_gamma   90.00
#
_symmetry.space_group_name_H-M   'P 1'
#
loop_
_entity.id
_entity.type
_entity.pdbx_description
1 polymer ?
#
loop_
_entity_poly.entity_id
_entity_poly.type
_entity_poly.pdbx_seq_one_letter_code
_entity_poly.pdbx_strand_id
1 'polypeptide(L)'
;MLYILLIPFILQAILMLIDEAFFHLRRGLPRWERIGHPIDTLSFIVCLLVTQFFPCTTATLLWYIVLALASCLLITKDEFVHKHHCPVGEQWIHSVLFVNHPFMLTALALIWYATTTLHTPPKLLLAVAQHKPTTIIFLKGQTIFALVFMGYQIIFWNILWKMKKNK
;
A
#
# COMPACT_ATOMS: atom_id res chain seq x y z
N MET A 1 -13.16 -16.26 4.58
CA MET A 1 -11.72 -16.32 4.24
C MET A 1 -11.28 -15.12 3.41
N LEU A 2 -11.95 -14.80 2.29
CA LEU A 2 -11.71 -13.56 1.55
C LEU A 2 -11.68 -12.33 2.46
N TYR A 3 -12.69 -12.18 3.34
CA TYR A 3 -12.76 -11.07 4.30
C TYR A 3 -11.54 -10.94 5.22
N ILE A 4 -10.89 -12.05 5.58
CA ILE A 4 -9.69 -12.02 6.42
C ILE A 4 -8.53 -11.40 5.64
N LEU A 5 -8.40 -11.72 4.35
CA LEU A 5 -7.38 -11.13 3.48
C LEU A 5 -7.63 -9.63 3.21
N LEU A 6 -8.85 -9.12 3.46
CA LEU A 6 -9.16 -7.70 3.33
C LEU A 6 -8.80 -6.89 4.58
N ILE A 7 -8.65 -7.52 5.74
CA ILE A 7 -8.37 -6.83 7.01
C ILE A 7 -7.10 -5.95 6.91
N PRO A 8 -5.95 -6.43 6.39
CA PRO A 8 -4.76 -5.60 6.29
C PRO A 8 -4.97 -4.35 5.42
N PHE A 9 -5.75 -4.45 4.34
CA PHE A 9 -6.05 -3.30 3.47
C PHE A 9 -6.95 -2.27 4.15
N ILE A 10 -7.99 -2.74 4.85
CA ILE A 10 -8.91 -1.86 5.59
C ILE A 10 -8.15 -1.15 6.71
N LEU A 11 -7.33 -1.88 7.46
CA LEU A 11 -6.50 -1.32 8.52
C LEU A 11 -5.52 -0.28 7.95
N GLN A 12 -4.82 -0.61 6.87
CA GLN A 12 -3.90 0.32 6.19
C GLN A 12 -4.61 1.62 5.81
N ALA A 13 -5.79 1.51 5.16
CA ALA A 13 -6.55 2.67 4.70
C ALA A 13 -7.02 3.57 5.86
N ILE A 14 -7.50 2.98 6.95
CA ILE A 14 -7.93 3.74 8.14
C ILE A 14 -6.74 4.46 8.76
N LEU A 15 -5.62 3.77 8.96
CA LEU A 15 -4.43 4.35 9.59
C LEU A 15 -3.80 5.44 8.73
N MET A 16 -3.71 5.23 7.41
CA MET A 16 -3.26 6.26 6.48
C MET A 16 -4.19 7.48 6.46
N LEU A 17 -5.50 7.28 6.56
CA LEU A 17 -6.45 8.39 6.63
C LEU A 17 -6.26 9.20 7.91
N ILE A 18 -6.06 8.54 9.05
CA ILE A 18 -5.79 9.21 10.33
C ILE A 18 -4.47 10.00 10.23
N ASP A 19 -3.42 9.38 9.71
CA ASP A 19 -2.11 10.00 9.51
C ASP A 19 -2.21 11.27 8.66
N GLU A 20 -2.84 11.15 7.49
CA GLU A 20 -3.01 12.23 6.54
C GLU A 20 -3.91 13.36 7.06
N ALA A 21 -5.11 13.02 7.54
CA ALA A 21 -6.13 13.99 7.91
C ALA A 21 -5.87 14.67 9.26
N PHE A 22 -5.17 14.00 10.18
CA PHE A 22 -4.90 14.54 11.51
C PHE A 22 -3.46 15.03 11.66
N PHE A 23 -2.47 14.18 11.40
CA PHE A 23 -1.08 14.52 11.69
C PHE A 23 -0.47 15.39 10.60
N HIS A 24 -0.50 14.95 9.35
CA HIS A 24 0.10 15.70 8.23
C HIS A 24 -0.54 17.07 8.03
N LEU A 25 -1.87 17.18 8.07
CA LEU A 25 -2.54 18.49 7.95
C LEU A 25 -2.18 19.46 9.09
N ARG A 26 -1.93 18.95 10.31
CA ARG A 26 -1.60 19.77 11.47
C ARG A 26 -0.16 20.26 11.46
N ARG A 27 0.81 19.38 11.23
CA ARG A 27 2.24 19.74 11.24
C ARG A 27 2.77 20.23 9.88
N GLY A 28 2.07 19.87 8.81
CA GLY A 28 2.52 20.04 7.43
C GLY A 28 3.63 19.05 7.05
N LEU A 29 3.79 18.78 5.75
CA LEU A 29 4.72 17.77 5.28
C LEU A 29 6.10 18.35 4.88
N PRO A 30 7.24 17.88 5.46
CA PRO A 30 8.57 18.32 5.06
C PRO A 30 8.94 17.86 3.65
N ARG A 31 10.00 18.43 3.07
CA ARG A 31 10.41 18.16 1.67
C ARG A 31 10.70 16.68 1.39
N TRP A 32 11.36 16.00 2.32
CA TRP A 32 11.73 14.59 2.17
C TRP A 32 10.51 13.68 2.11
N GLU A 33 9.58 13.83 3.05
CA GLU A 33 8.32 13.07 3.07
C GLU A 33 7.46 13.33 1.81
N ARG A 34 7.44 14.57 1.29
CA ARG A 34 6.71 14.91 0.04
C ARG A 34 7.17 14.18 -1.21
N ILE A 35 8.42 13.73 -1.23
CA ILE A 35 9.00 12.95 -2.33
C ILE A 35 8.99 11.47 -1.97
N GLY A 36 9.30 11.14 -0.71
CA GLY A 36 9.29 9.79 -0.18
C GLY A 36 7.93 9.12 -0.35
N HIS A 37 6.85 9.76 0.11
CA HIS A 37 5.53 9.12 0.12
C HIS A 37 5.03 8.73 -1.29
N PRO A 38 5.17 9.57 -2.34
CA PRO A 38 4.88 9.12 -3.71
C PRO A 38 5.74 7.93 -4.18
N ILE A 39 7.02 7.86 -3.80
CA ILE A 39 7.90 6.73 -4.14
C ILE A 39 7.42 5.45 -3.44
N ASP A 40 7.00 5.55 -2.18
CA ASP A 40 6.46 4.42 -1.43
C ASP A 40 5.16 3.91 -2.07
N THR A 41 4.23 4.82 -2.36
CA THR A 41 2.99 4.50 -3.06
C THR A 41 3.27 3.89 -4.44
N LEU A 42 4.23 4.41 -5.19
CA LEU A 42 4.65 3.85 -6.47
C LEU A 42 5.18 2.43 -6.32
N SER A 43 6.02 2.16 -5.31
CA SER A 43 6.55 0.81 -5.05
C SER A 43 5.43 -0.21 -4.78
N PHE A 44 4.39 0.19 -4.06
CA PHE A 44 3.20 -0.62 -3.83
C PHE A 44 2.36 -0.80 -5.10
N ILE A 45 2.17 0.26 -5.89
CA ILE A 45 1.47 0.20 -7.19
C ILE A 45 2.18 -0.79 -8.12
N VAL A 46 3.51 -0.79 -8.19
CA VAL A 46 4.25 -1.77 -9.00
C VAL A 46 3.90 -3.20 -8.59
N CYS A 47 3.79 -3.50 -7.30
CA CYS A 47 3.33 -4.81 -6.82
C CYS A 47 1.89 -5.12 -7.27
N LEU A 48 0.97 -4.15 -7.20
CA LEU A 48 -0.41 -4.30 -7.71
C LEU A 48 -0.44 -4.59 -9.21
N LEU A 49 0.36 -3.88 -10.01
CA LEU A 49 0.42 -4.07 -11.46
C LEU A 49 0.92 -5.48 -11.80
N VAL A 50 1.92 -5.99 -11.09
CA VAL A 50 2.37 -7.38 -11.28
C VAL A 50 1.22 -8.37 -11.11
N THR A 51 0.41 -8.19 -10.06
CA THR A 51 -0.72 -9.10 -9.78
C THR A 51 -1.86 -9.04 -10.81
N GLN A 52 -1.91 -7.98 -11.62
CA GLN A 52 -2.97 -7.78 -12.62
C GLN A 52 -2.55 -8.19 -14.02
N PHE A 53 -1.30 -7.93 -14.39
CA PHE A 53 -0.84 -8.10 -15.76
C PHE A 53 -0.09 -9.41 -16.00
N PHE A 54 0.32 -10.11 -14.93
CA PHE A 54 1.09 -11.34 -15.06
C PHE A 54 0.35 -12.52 -14.41
N PRO A 55 0.39 -13.72 -15.03
CA PRO A 55 -0.09 -14.93 -14.37
C PRO A 55 0.84 -15.27 -13.20
N CYS A 56 0.29 -15.87 -12.13
CA CYS A 56 1.11 -16.36 -11.02
C CYS A 56 1.82 -17.66 -11.43
N THR A 57 3.09 -17.51 -11.79
CA THR A 57 4.05 -18.59 -12.09
C THR A 57 5.18 -18.53 -11.08
N THR A 58 6.03 -19.56 -10.99
CA THR A 58 7.18 -19.54 -10.09
C THR A 58 8.10 -18.33 -10.33
N ALA A 59 8.35 -17.99 -11.60
CA ALA A 59 9.21 -16.86 -11.95
C ALA A 59 8.60 -15.51 -11.55
N THR A 60 7.32 -15.29 -11.89
CA THR A 60 6.63 -14.02 -11.57
C THR A 60 6.38 -13.88 -10.07
N LEU A 61 6.17 -14.99 -9.33
CA LEU A 61 6.11 -14.99 -7.87
C LEU A 61 7.44 -14.57 -7.25
N LEU A 62 8.58 -15.07 -7.75
CA LEU A 62 9.89 -14.64 -7.28
C LEU A 62 10.11 -13.13 -7.51
N TRP A 63 9.76 -12.63 -8.69
CA TRP A 63 9.82 -11.18 -8.96
C TRP A 63 8.93 -10.38 -8.01
N TYR A 64 7.69 -10.85 -7.79
CA TYR A 64 6.77 -10.23 -6.84
C TYR A 64 7.37 -10.17 -5.43
N ILE A 65 7.97 -11.27 -4.94
CA ILE A 65 8.61 -11.32 -3.62
C ILE A 65 9.73 -10.28 -3.53
N VAL A 66 10.59 -10.19 -4.54
CA VAL A 66 11.67 -9.19 -4.57
C VAL A 66 11.11 -7.76 -4.52
N LEU A 67 10.08 -7.46 -5.31
CA LEU A 67 9.42 -6.15 -5.32
C LEU A 67 8.71 -5.84 -4.00
N ALA A 68 8.05 -6.82 -3.40
CA ALA A 68 7.38 -6.69 -2.11
C ALA A 68 8.38 -6.41 -0.99
N LEU A 69 9.50 -7.14 -0.95
CA LEU A 69 10.59 -6.89 0.00
C LEU A 69 11.21 -5.51 -0.21
N ALA A 70 11.45 -5.10 -1.46
CA ALA A 70 11.93 -3.76 -1.77
C ALA A 70 10.94 -2.67 -1.30
N SER A 71 9.64 -2.86 -1.53
CA SER A 71 8.59 -1.95 -1.04
C SER A 71 8.57 -1.86 0.49
N CYS A 72 8.68 -2.99 1.20
CA CYS A 72 8.81 -3.01 2.67
C CYS A 72 10.07 -2.29 3.15
N LEU A 73 11.21 -2.48 2.50
CA LEU A 73 12.44 -1.78 2.89
C LEU A 73 12.34 -0.28 2.59
N LEU A 74 11.74 0.11 1.47
CA LEU A 74 11.60 1.51 1.08
C LEU A 74 10.86 2.32 2.14
N ILE A 75 9.73 1.83 2.67
CA ILE A 75 8.98 2.58 3.69
C ILE A 75 9.76 2.78 4.99
N THR A 76 10.72 1.90 5.32
CA THR A 76 11.54 2.05 6.53
C THR A 76 12.44 3.28 6.49
N LYS A 77 12.73 3.83 5.30
CA LYS A 77 13.54 5.05 5.16
C LYS A 77 12.92 6.25 5.89
N ASP A 78 11.60 6.27 6.05
CA ASP A 78 10.92 7.42 6.62
C ASP A 78 11.16 7.51 8.13
N GLU A 79 11.56 6.42 8.79
CA GLU A 79 11.94 6.42 10.21
C GLU A 79 13.07 7.44 10.52
N PHE A 80 13.99 7.64 9.57
CA PHE A 80 15.07 8.62 9.72
C PHE A 80 14.54 10.06 9.80
N VAL A 81 13.39 10.32 9.20
CA VAL A 81 12.71 11.62 9.21
C VAL A 81 11.71 11.71 10.37
N HIS A 82 10.94 10.65 10.59
CA HIS A 82 9.89 10.59 11.60
C HIS A 82 10.42 10.85 13.01
N LYS A 83 11.57 10.26 13.37
CA LYS A 83 12.21 10.47 14.67
C LYS A 83 12.49 11.94 15.04
N HIS A 84 12.50 12.84 14.05
CA HIS A 84 12.75 14.27 14.25
C HIS A 84 11.49 15.13 14.19
N HIS A 85 10.42 14.64 13.56
CA HIS A 85 9.25 15.46 13.22
C HIS A 85 7.93 14.95 13.80
N CYS A 86 7.84 13.65 14.06
CA CYS A 86 6.61 13.00 14.49
C CYS A 86 6.47 13.02 16.02
N PRO A 87 5.33 13.45 16.58
CA PRO A 87 5.00 13.19 17.97
C PRO A 87 4.80 11.68 18.19
N VAL A 88 4.85 11.24 19.45
CA VAL A 88 4.75 9.83 19.84
C VAL A 88 3.53 9.11 19.22
N GLY A 89 2.38 9.77 19.15
CA GLY A 89 1.17 9.19 18.56
C GLY A 89 1.28 8.92 17.05
N GLU A 90 1.91 9.82 16.31
CA GLU A 90 2.16 9.64 14.87
C GLU A 90 3.17 8.52 14.64
N GLN A 91 4.24 8.49 15.43
CA GLN A 91 5.25 7.43 15.40
C GLN A 91 4.64 6.05 15.60
N TRP A 92 3.68 5.93 16.54
CA TRP A 92 2.97 4.68 16.77
C TRP A 92 2.15 4.27 15.56
N ILE A 93 1.39 5.19 14.93
CA ILE A 93 0.64 4.88 13.70
C ILE A 93 1.57 4.40 12.60
N HIS A 94 2.69 5.10 12.37
CA HIS A 94 3.68 4.69 11.37
C HIS A 94 4.26 3.30 11.65
N SER A 95 4.56 2.99 12.92
CA SER A 95 5.02 1.65 13.29
C SER A 95 4.00 0.56 12.95
N VAL A 96 2.70 0.82 13.18
CA VAL A 96 1.63 -0.13 12.85
C VAL A 96 1.48 -0.24 11.33
N LEU A 97 1.54 0.87 10.60
CA LEU A 97 1.53 0.87 9.12
C LEU A 97 2.70 0.05 8.56
N PHE A 98 3.91 0.18 9.12
CA PHE A 98 5.09 -0.56 8.67
C PHE A 98 4.96 -2.06 8.94
N VAL A 99 4.43 -2.45 10.10
CA VAL A 99 4.17 -3.85 10.44
C VAL A 99 3.05 -4.42 9.56
N ASN A 100 2.02 -3.62 9.25
CA ASN A 100 0.87 -4.05 8.45
C ASN A 100 1.19 -4.21 6.95
N HIS A 101 2.11 -3.42 6.42
CA HIS A 101 2.50 -3.44 5.00
C HIS A 101 2.88 -4.83 4.45
N PRO A 102 3.77 -5.63 5.08
CA PRO A 102 4.06 -6.99 4.62
C PRO A 102 2.85 -7.92 4.67
N PHE A 103 1.93 -7.74 5.62
CA PHE A 103 0.68 -8.51 5.66
C PHE A 103 -0.25 -8.14 4.50
N MET A 104 -0.33 -6.85 4.15
CA MET A 104 -1.07 -6.38 2.98
C MET A 104 -0.51 -6.95 1.68
N LEU A 105 0.82 -6.92 1.50
CA LEU A 105 1.49 -7.50 0.33
C LEU A 105 1.34 -9.03 0.28
N THR A 106 1.40 -9.71 1.43
CA THR A 106 1.13 -11.15 1.50
C THR A 106 -0.31 -11.47 1.11
N ALA A 107 -1.28 -10.71 1.62
CA ALA A 107 -2.68 -10.88 1.25
C ALA A 107 -2.91 -10.63 -0.25
N LEU A 108 -2.24 -9.62 -0.82
CA LEU A 108 -2.24 -9.36 -2.26
C LEU A 108 -1.72 -10.56 -3.07
N ALA A 109 -0.59 -11.14 -2.67
CA ALA A 109 -0.03 -12.34 -3.30
C ALA A 109 -0.98 -13.54 -3.24
N LEU A 110 -1.65 -13.76 -2.09
CA LEU A 110 -2.61 -14.85 -1.93
C LEU A 110 -3.86 -14.67 -2.79
N ILE A 111 -4.38 -13.45 -2.90
CA ILE A 111 -5.49 -13.12 -3.81
C ILE A 111 -5.07 -13.35 -5.26
N TRP A 112 -3.86 -12.91 -5.64
CA TRP A 112 -3.31 -13.11 -6.98
C TRP A 112 -3.14 -14.60 -7.33
N TYR A 113 -2.55 -15.38 -6.43
CA TYR A 113 -2.40 -16.82 -6.59
C TYR A 113 -3.77 -17.48 -6.81
N ALA A 114 -4.73 -17.23 -5.92
CA ALA A 114 -6.08 -17.81 -5.99
C ALA A 114 -6.86 -17.47 -7.25
N THR A 115 -6.53 -16.35 -7.92
CA THR A 115 -7.27 -15.87 -9.11
C THR A 115 -6.64 -16.29 -10.44
N THR A 116 -5.35 -16.63 -10.44
CA THR A 116 -4.56 -16.87 -11.66
C THR A 116 -4.07 -18.31 -11.80
N THR A 117 -4.03 -19.13 -10.75
CA THR A 117 -3.61 -20.53 -10.89
C THR A 117 -4.61 -21.37 -11.69
N LEU A 118 -4.08 -22.15 -12.64
CA LEU A 118 -4.81 -23.20 -13.36
C LEU A 118 -5.09 -24.43 -12.48
N HIS A 119 -4.30 -24.61 -11.42
CA HIS A 119 -4.48 -25.70 -10.45
C HIS A 119 -5.46 -25.32 -9.35
N THR A 120 -6.14 -26.33 -8.81
CA THR A 120 -7.04 -26.18 -7.67
C THR A 120 -6.27 -25.56 -6.50
N PRO A 121 -6.67 -24.37 -6.01
CA PRO A 121 -5.97 -23.75 -4.91
C PRO A 121 -6.11 -24.61 -3.64
N PRO A 122 -5.17 -24.50 -2.68
CA PRO A 122 -5.32 -25.14 -1.38
C PRO A 122 -6.71 -24.86 -0.79
N LYS A 123 -7.28 -25.80 -0.01
CA LYS A 123 -8.62 -25.63 0.60
C LYS A 123 -8.80 -24.28 1.31
N LEU A 124 -7.72 -23.78 1.92
CA LEU A 124 -7.66 -22.48 2.59
C LEU A 124 -7.92 -21.28 1.66
N LEU A 125 -7.64 -21.41 0.36
CA LEU A 125 -7.83 -20.35 -0.64
C LEU A 125 -9.03 -20.60 -1.56
N LEU A 126 -9.72 -21.72 -1.39
CA LEU A 126 -10.84 -22.12 -2.24
C LEU A 126 -11.99 -21.09 -2.21
N ALA A 127 -12.30 -20.58 -1.02
CA ALA A 127 -13.32 -19.54 -0.84
C ALA A 127 -12.94 -18.20 -1.48
N VAL A 128 -11.65 -17.92 -1.71
CA VAL A 128 -11.19 -16.72 -2.43
C VAL A 128 -11.35 -16.95 -3.94
N ALA A 129 -10.95 -18.12 -4.43
CA ALA A 129 -11.05 -18.50 -5.84
C ALA A 129 -12.50 -18.60 -6.33
N GLN A 130 -13.44 -18.99 -5.46
CA GLN A 130 -14.87 -19.02 -5.75
C GLN A 130 -15.47 -17.64 -6.05
N HIS A 131 -14.83 -16.55 -5.60
CA HIS A 131 -15.27 -15.17 -5.85
C HIS A 131 -14.31 -14.42 -6.79
N LYS A 132 -13.89 -15.09 -7.88
CA LYS A 132 -13.00 -14.52 -8.91
C LYS A 132 -13.41 -13.14 -9.47
N PRO A 133 -14.69 -12.86 -9.82
CA PRO A 133 -15.05 -11.53 -10.31
C PRO A 133 -14.87 -10.44 -9.24
N THR A 134 -15.27 -10.72 -7.99
CA THR A 134 -15.14 -9.79 -6.86
C THR A 134 -13.68 -9.47 -6.55
N THR A 135 -12.81 -10.47 -6.60
CA THR A 135 -11.36 -10.28 -6.36
C THR A 135 -10.69 -9.47 -7.47
N ILE A 136 -11.05 -9.67 -8.74
CA ILE A 136 -10.56 -8.84 -9.84
C ILE A 136 -11.03 -7.38 -9.69
N ILE A 137 -12.31 -7.17 -9.36
CA ILE A 137 -12.86 -5.83 -9.09
C ILE A 137 -12.09 -5.17 -7.94
N PHE A 138 -11.83 -5.91 -6.87
CA PHE A 138 -11.07 -5.41 -5.72
C PHE A 138 -9.65 -4.98 -6.11
N LEU A 139 -8.89 -5.82 -6.85
CA LEU A 139 -7.53 -5.48 -7.27
C LEU A 139 -7.49 -4.22 -8.14
N LYS A 140 -8.40 -4.13 -9.12
CA LYS A 140 -8.54 -2.94 -9.97
C LYS A 140 -8.90 -1.71 -9.16
N GLY A 141 -9.87 -1.85 -8.25
CA GLY A 141 -10.26 -0.80 -7.32
C GLY A 141 -9.07 -0.29 -6.51
N GLN A 142 -8.30 -1.20 -5.89
CA GLN A 142 -7.11 -0.83 -5.12
C GLN A 142 -6.06 -0.09 -5.95
N THR A 143 -5.87 -0.48 -7.20
CA THR A 143 -4.92 0.22 -8.09
C THR A 143 -5.39 1.63 -8.42
N ILE A 144 -6.68 1.80 -8.72
CA ILE A 144 -7.27 3.12 -8.96
C ILE A 144 -7.14 3.98 -7.71
N PHE A 145 -7.51 3.46 -6.53
CA PHE A 145 -7.39 4.19 -5.28
C PHE A 145 -5.95 4.58 -4.97
N ALA A 146 -4.98 3.68 -5.15
CA ALA A 146 -3.56 3.99 -4.94
C ALA A 146 -3.04 5.05 -5.92
N LEU A 147 -3.44 4.99 -7.20
CA LEU A 147 -3.08 5.99 -8.20
C LEU A 147 -3.68 7.37 -7.87
N VAL A 148 -4.96 7.40 -7.48
CA VAL A 148 -5.64 8.63 -7.04
C VAL A 148 -4.95 9.21 -5.81
N PHE A 149 -4.62 8.37 -4.83
CA PHE A 149 -3.93 8.78 -3.62
C PHE A 149 -2.52 9.33 -3.91
N MET A 150 -1.76 8.67 -4.80
CA MET A 150 -0.47 9.18 -5.25
C MET A 150 -0.61 10.54 -5.96
N GLY A 151 -1.61 10.68 -6.83
CA GLY A 151 -1.93 11.95 -7.49
C GLY A 151 -2.26 13.06 -6.48
N TYR A 152 -3.05 12.73 -5.46
CA TYR A 152 -3.31 13.60 -4.32
C TYR A 152 -2.02 14.01 -3.60
N GLN A 153 -1.16 13.05 -3.23
CA GLN A 153 0.11 13.32 -2.53
C GLN A 153 0.98 14.30 -3.34
N ILE A 154 1.09 14.08 -4.65
CA ILE A 154 1.87 14.94 -5.54
C ILE A 154 1.24 16.33 -5.63
N ILE A 155 -0.03 16.42 -6.01
CA ILE A 155 -0.69 17.70 -6.30
C ILE A 155 -0.87 18.52 -5.02
N PHE A 156 -1.44 17.94 -3.98
CA PHE A 156 -1.78 18.65 -2.76
C PHE A 156 -0.52 19.15 -2.04
N TRP A 157 0.44 18.28 -1.77
CA TRP A 157 1.60 18.65 -0.95
C TRP A 157 2.70 19.38 -1.71
N ASN A 158 2.89 19.13 -3.01
CA ASN A 158 3.94 19.80 -3.77
C ASN A 158 3.46 21.11 -4.42
N ILE A 159 2.18 21.21 -4.77
CA ILE A 159 1.62 22.38 -5.47
C ILE A 159 0.78 23.23 -4.51
N LEU A 160 -0.36 22.72 -4.05
CA LEU A 160 -1.37 23.52 -3.35
C LEU A 160 -0.90 24.00 -1.97
N TRP A 161 -0.30 23.12 -1.18
CA TRP A 161 0.18 23.46 0.17
C TRP A 161 1.29 24.50 0.14
N LYS A 162 2.17 24.43 -0.86
CA LYS A 162 3.26 25.41 -1.05
C LYS A 162 2.70 26.80 -1.33
N MET A 163 1.63 26.91 -2.11
CA MET A 163 0.96 28.19 -2.36
C MET A 163 0.35 28.78 -1.07
N LYS A 164 -0.21 27.94 -0.19
CA LYS A 164 -0.80 28.38 1.08
C LYS A 164 0.24 28.96 2.05
N LYS A 165 1.44 28.38 2.12
CA LYS A 165 2.52 28.88 3.00
C LYS A 165 3.18 30.17 2.53
N ASN A 166 3.05 30.51 1.25
CA ASN A 166 3.65 31.71 0.65
C ASN A 166 2.69 32.91 0.61
N LYS A 167 1.47 32.76 1.15
CA LYS A 167 0.52 33.85 1.40
C LYS A 167 0.56 34.21 2.87
#